data_AF-A0A2S6R142-F1
#
_entry.id   AF-A0A2S6R142-F1
#
_cell.length_a   1.000
_cell.length_b   1.000
_cell.length_c   1.000
_cell.angle_alpha   90.00
_cell.angle_beta   90.00
_cell.angle_gamma   90.00
#
_symmetry.space_group_name_H-M   'P 1'
#
loop_
_entity.id
_entity.type
_entity.pdbx_description
1 polymer ?
#
loop_
_entity_poly.entity_id
_entity_poly.type
_entity_poly.pdbx_seq_one_letter_code
_entity_poly.pdbx_strand_id
1 'polypeptide(L)'
;LLTPQGKYLHDFFISRSGDSYLIDCESARLMDLAQRLIAYRLRANVELLDATEDWRVVALIGEDAGAAFGLANDPGVTASLDGGGLVYRDPRPAMPGLRALLPRAQGFAAMDALGIPAALMADYERVRISAGVPDGSHDMTVGKSTLMEFGFEALNGVDFSKGCYVGQELTARTKYRGLVRRQLMRVEIVGAFPPPGTTVMANGKEAGEICTGIENQALALLRLDRSAEAKAEGFALTAGDATLHLLESQTRS
;
A
#
# COMPACT_ATOMS: atom_id res chain seq x y z
N LEU A 1 5.86 2.80 -9.83
CA LEU A 1 6.47 3.76 -10.79
C LEU A 1 7.11 4.91 -10.04
N LEU A 2 8.32 5.33 -10.44
CA LEU A 2 9.10 6.39 -9.79
C LEU A 2 9.51 7.48 -10.78
N THR A 3 9.85 8.66 -10.25
CA THR A 3 10.62 9.66 -11.01
C THR A 3 12.05 9.16 -11.28
N PRO A 4 12.79 9.75 -12.24
CA PRO A 4 14.21 9.47 -12.41
C PRO A 4 15.04 9.70 -11.13
N GLN A 5 14.60 10.63 -10.27
CA GLN A 5 15.21 10.90 -8.97
C GLN A 5 14.80 9.90 -7.87
N GLY A 6 14.06 8.84 -8.21
CA GLY A 6 13.64 7.80 -7.26
C GLY A 6 12.52 8.22 -6.32
N LYS A 7 11.71 9.21 -6.72
CA LYS A 7 10.55 9.67 -5.93
C LYS A 7 9.28 8.97 -6.34
N TYR A 8 8.40 8.71 -5.38
CA TYR A 8 7.13 8.05 -5.59
C TYR A 8 6.29 8.76 -6.65
N LEU A 9 5.80 8.01 -7.64
CA LEU A 9 4.75 8.48 -8.53
C LEU A 9 3.51 7.64 -8.32
N HIS A 10 3.54 6.35 -8.63
CA HIS A 10 2.35 5.48 -8.52
C HIS A 10 2.75 4.14 -7.93
N ASP A 11 1.87 3.56 -7.12
CA ASP A 11 1.78 2.14 -6.89
C ASP A 11 0.63 1.54 -7.70
N PHE A 12 0.75 0.26 -7.99
CA PHE A 12 -0.25 -0.51 -8.72
C PHE A 12 0.07 -2.00 -8.59
N PHE A 13 -0.95 -2.83 -8.77
CA PHE A 13 -0.82 -4.28 -8.88
C PHE A 13 -0.86 -4.66 -10.35
N ILE A 14 -0.04 -5.64 -10.73
CA ILE A 14 -0.09 -6.24 -12.07
C ILE A 14 -0.52 -7.68 -11.92
N SER A 15 -1.52 -8.07 -12.69
CA SER A 15 -1.96 -9.46 -12.79
C SER A 15 -2.01 -9.89 -14.24
N ARG A 16 -1.78 -11.17 -14.51
CA ARG A 16 -1.87 -11.74 -15.84
C ARG A 16 -3.28 -12.26 -16.08
N SER A 17 -3.87 -11.92 -17.22
CA SER A 17 -5.16 -12.42 -17.69
C SER A 17 -5.01 -12.90 -19.13
N GLY A 18 -4.84 -14.22 -19.30
CA GLY A 18 -4.52 -14.82 -20.61
C GLY A 18 -3.21 -14.25 -21.18
N ASP A 19 -3.32 -13.64 -22.36
CA ASP A 19 -2.21 -12.99 -23.08
C ASP A 19 -2.06 -11.49 -22.76
N SER A 20 -2.87 -10.97 -21.84
CA SER A 20 -2.85 -9.57 -21.41
C SER A 20 -2.46 -9.42 -19.94
N TYR A 21 -2.14 -8.19 -19.55
CA TYR A 21 -1.92 -7.81 -18.16
C TYR A 21 -2.95 -6.77 -17.73
N LEU A 22 -3.48 -6.94 -16.53
CA LEU A 22 -4.35 -5.95 -15.88
C LEU A 22 -3.53 -5.17 -14.87
N ILE A 23 -3.67 -3.84 -14.89
CA ILE A 23 -3.03 -2.92 -13.96
C ILE A 23 -4.12 -2.31 -13.07
N ASP A 24 -4.12 -2.70 -11.80
CA ASP A 24 -4.98 -2.12 -10.75
C ASP A 24 -4.23 -0.95 -10.11
N CYS A 25 -4.80 0.26 -10.20
CA CYS A 25 -4.19 1.50 -9.72
C CYS A 25 -5.23 2.45 -9.13
N GLU A 26 -4.76 3.50 -8.46
CA GLU A 26 -5.60 4.55 -7.89
C GLU A 26 -6.46 5.23 -8.97
N SER A 27 -7.79 5.16 -8.84
CA SER A 27 -8.74 5.63 -9.86
C SER A 27 -8.57 7.12 -10.19
N ALA A 28 -8.33 7.96 -9.19
CA ALA A 28 -8.13 9.40 -9.36
C ALA A 28 -6.88 9.74 -10.19
N ARG A 29 -5.98 8.77 -10.39
CA ARG A 29 -4.66 8.98 -11.01
C ARG A 29 -4.43 8.11 -12.24
N LEU A 30 -5.45 7.38 -12.67
CA LEU A 30 -5.41 6.50 -13.84
C LEU A 30 -4.93 7.23 -15.10
N MET A 31 -5.45 8.43 -15.37
CA MET A 31 -5.06 9.20 -16.55
C MET A 31 -3.57 9.59 -16.54
N ASP A 32 -3.04 10.03 -15.40
CA ASP A 32 -1.61 10.37 -15.26
C ASP A 32 -0.72 9.12 -15.37
N LEU A 33 -1.16 7.97 -14.82
CA LEU A 33 -0.44 6.71 -14.99
C LEU A 33 -0.40 6.29 -16.47
N ALA A 34 -1.54 6.30 -17.15
CA ALA A 34 -1.65 5.91 -18.56
C ALA A 34 -0.76 6.77 -19.46
N GLN A 35 -0.78 8.10 -19.28
CA GLN A 35 0.08 9.02 -20.03
C GLN A 35 1.58 8.72 -19.81
N ARG A 36 1.99 8.42 -18.57
CA ARG A 36 3.37 8.05 -18.27
C ARG A 36 3.77 6.73 -18.91
N LEU A 37 2.92 5.71 -18.82
CA LEU A 37 3.20 4.41 -19.43
C LEU A 37 3.30 4.50 -20.96
N ILE A 38 2.46 5.32 -21.61
CA ILE A 38 2.55 5.61 -23.05
C ILE A 38 3.93 6.18 -23.42
N ALA A 39 4.47 7.10 -22.61
CA ALA A 39 5.79 7.67 -22.85
C ALA A 39 6.92 6.61 -22.79
N TYR A 40 6.73 5.51 -22.06
CA TYR A 40 7.67 4.40 -21.96
C TYR A 40 7.45 3.26 -22.97
N ARG A 41 6.36 3.30 -23.76
CA ARG A 41 5.97 2.26 -24.74
C ARG A 41 6.91 2.18 -25.96
N LEU A 42 8.02 2.92 -26.02
CA LEU A 42 8.86 3.09 -27.23
C LEU A 42 9.13 1.76 -27.96
N ARG A 43 8.46 1.58 -29.11
CA ARG A 43 8.53 0.41 -30.01
C ARG A 43 8.04 -0.93 -29.44
N ALA A 44 7.48 -0.94 -28.23
CA ALA A 44 6.84 -2.13 -27.68
C ALA A 44 5.51 -2.39 -28.39
N ASN A 45 5.32 -3.61 -28.89
CA ASN A 45 4.05 -4.06 -29.48
C ASN A 45 3.04 -4.40 -28.37
N VAL A 46 2.60 -3.39 -27.64
CA VAL A 46 1.65 -3.48 -26.51
C VAL A 46 0.60 -2.40 -26.70
N GLU A 47 -0.67 -2.68 -26.45
CA GLU A 47 -1.72 -1.66 -26.41
C GLU A 47 -2.08 -1.34 -24.96
N LEU A 48 -2.37 -0.07 -24.66
CA LEU A 48 -2.86 0.35 -23.34
C LEU A 48 -4.31 0.76 -23.49
N LEU A 49 -5.20 0.05 -22.79
CA LEU A 49 -6.64 0.27 -22.80
C LEU A 49 -7.10 0.64 -21.39
N ASP A 50 -8.00 1.61 -21.30
CA ASP A 50 -8.77 1.83 -20.08
C ASP A 50 -9.85 0.75 -20.00
N ALA A 51 -9.72 -0.13 -19.00
CA ALA A 51 -10.61 -1.27 -18.80
C ALA A 51 -11.54 -1.08 -17.58
N THR A 52 -11.72 0.17 -17.12
CA THR A 52 -12.53 0.49 -15.94
C THR A 52 -14.01 0.12 -16.09
N GLU A 53 -14.55 0.10 -17.32
CA GLU A 53 -15.92 -0.33 -17.63
C GLU A 53 -16.06 -1.85 -17.76
N ASP A 54 -14.95 -2.57 -17.97
CA ASP A 54 -14.94 -4.02 -18.10
C ASP A 54 -14.67 -4.73 -16.76
N TRP A 55 -13.87 -4.10 -15.89
CA TRP A 55 -13.35 -4.72 -14.67
C TRP A 55 -13.69 -3.94 -13.41
N ARG A 56 -13.80 -4.70 -12.31
CA ARG A 56 -13.93 -4.18 -10.95
C ARG A 56 -12.88 -4.81 -10.06
N VAL A 57 -12.27 -4.00 -9.21
CA VAL A 57 -11.38 -4.45 -8.14
C VAL A 57 -12.19 -4.69 -6.87
N VAL A 58 -11.93 -5.81 -6.20
CA VAL A 58 -12.49 -6.14 -4.89
C VAL A 58 -11.34 -6.53 -3.95
N ALA A 59 -11.37 -6.05 -2.72
CA ALA A 59 -10.50 -6.53 -1.65
C ALA A 59 -11.31 -7.47 -0.75
N LEU A 60 -10.76 -8.64 -0.46
CA LEU A 60 -11.29 -9.56 0.53
C LEU A 60 -10.36 -9.49 1.74
N ILE A 61 -10.90 -9.21 2.91
CA ILE A 61 -10.12 -9.02 4.13
C ILE A 61 -10.21 -10.22 5.06
N GLY A 62 -9.13 -10.51 5.77
CA GLY A 62 -9.03 -11.62 6.72
C GLY A 62 -8.01 -12.69 6.30
N GLU A 63 -7.38 -13.33 7.28
CA GLU A 63 -6.28 -14.29 7.04
C GLU A 63 -6.76 -15.53 6.27
N ASP A 64 -7.95 -16.02 6.63
CA ASP A 64 -8.55 -17.21 6.05
C ASP A 64 -9.29 -16.96 4.73
N ALA A 65 -9.29 -15.74 4.21
CA ALA A 65 -10.03 -15.38 2.99
C ALA A 65 -9.68 -16.28 1.80
N GLY A 66 -8.43 -16.77 1.72
CA GLY A 66 -7.98 -17.67 0.65
C GLY A 66 -8.56 -19.08 0.70
N ALA A 67 -9.08 -19.53 1.85
CA ALA A 67 -9.62 -20.88 2.01
C ALA A 67 -10.83 -21.12 1.10
N ALA A 68 -11.70 -20.12 0.92
CA ALA A 68 -12.86 -20.18 0.03
C ALA A 68 -12.48 -20.41 -1.45
N PHE A 69 -11.23 -20.12 -1.82
CA PHE A 69 -10.71 -20.24 -3.19
C PHE A 69 -9.65 -21.34 -3.33
N GLY A 70 -9.37 -22.11 -2.26
CA GLY A 70 -8.29 -23.10 -2.25
C GLY A 70 -6.90 -22.49 -2.50
N LEU A 71 -6.71 -21.21 -2.18
CA LEU A 71 -5.45 -20.51 -2.41
C LEU A 71 -4.44 -20.78 -1.29
N ALA A 72 -3.21 -21.06 -1.68
CA ALA A 72 -2.07 -21.06 -0.75
C ALA A 72 -1.88 -19.65 -0.13
N ASN A 73 -1.09 -19.60 0.95
CA ASN A 73 -0.83 -18.35 1.68
C ASN A 73 0.32 -17.53 1.08
N ASP A 74 1.05 -18.06 0.11
CA ASP A 74 2.15 -17.35 -0.54
C ASP A 74 1.65 -16.07 -1.27
N PRO A 75 2.34 -14.94 -1.14
CA PRO A 75 1.96 -13.68 -1.79
C PRO A 75 1.83 -13.82 -3.32
N GLY A 76 0.75 -13.29 -3.89
CA GLY A 76 0.51 -13.28 -5.34
C GLY A 76 0.02 -14.60 -5.94
N VAL A 77 -0.14 -15.68 -5.15
CA VAL A 77 -0.77 -16.92 -5.66
C VAL A 77 -2.17 -16.59 -6.15
N THR A 78 -2.45 -17.00 -7.39
CA THR A 78 -3.61 -16.57 -8.17
C THR A 78 -4.47 -17.79 -8.55
N ALA A 79 -5.78 -17.62 -8.53
CA ALA A 79 -6.76 -18.56 -9.08
C ALA A 79 -7.72 -17.82 -10.02
N SER A 80 -8.21 -18.54 -11.02
CA SER A 80 -9.30 -18.06 -11.88
C SER A 80 -10.65 -18.22 -11.19
N LEU A 81 -11.59 -17.35 -11.52
CA LEU A 81 -12.96 -17.41 -11.01
C LEU A 81 -13.93 -17.93 -12.07
N ASP A 82 -14.97 -18.63 -11.61
CA ASP A 82 -16.10 -19.01 -12.45
C ASP A 82 -16.80 -17.75 -13.00
N GLY A 83 -17.18 -17.78 -14.28
CA GLY A 83 -17.74 -16.62 -14.97
C GLY A 83 -16.70 -15.59 -15.44
N GLY A 84 -15.41 -15.84 -15.19
CA GLY A 84 -14.29 -15.02 -15.63
C GLY A 84 -13.69 -14.18 -14.51
N GLY A 85 -12.47 -13.70 -14.75
CA GLY A 85 -11.67 -12.94 -13.78
C GLY A 85 -10.76 -13.80 -12.91
N LEU A 86 -10.19 -13.15 -11.90
CA LEU A 86 -9.19 -13.77 -11.05
C LEU A 86 -9.25 -13.25 -9.62
N VAL A 87 -8.73 -14.07 -8.72
CA VAL A 87 -8.49 -13.76 -7.31
C VAL A 87 -7.05 -14.12 -6.97
N TYR A 88 -6.39 -13.30 -6.17
CA TYR A 88 -5.01 -13.54 -5.77
C TYR A 88 -4.73 -13.09 -4.35
N ARG A 89 -3.81 -13.78 -3.68
CA ARG A 89 -3.28 -13.37 -2.38
C ARG A 89 -2.67 -11.97 -2.50
N ASP A 90 -3.04 -11.05 -1.62
CA ASP A 90 -2.43 -9.71 -1.65
C ASP A 90 -0.90 -9.86 -1.63
N PRO A 91 -0.17 -9.31 -2.61
CA PRO A 91 1.25 -9.59 -2.75
C PRO A 91 2.09 -8.87 -1.68
N ARG A 92 1.48 -7.97 -0.90
CA ARG A 92 2.11 -7.28 0.22
C ARG A 92 2.03 -8.20 1.46
N PRO A 93 3.13 -8.78 1.96
CA PRO A 93 3.09 -9.80 3.01
C PRO A 93 2.41 -9.37 4.31
N ALA A 94 2.46 -8.07 4.63
CA ALA A 94 1.80 -7.53 5.81
C ALA A 94 0.27 -7.44 5.66
N MET A 95 -0.25 -7.36 4.43
CA MET A 95 -1.67 -7.22 4.16
C MET A 95 -2.37 -8.60 4.20
N PRO A 96 -3.25 -8.88 5.17
CA PRO A 96 -4.02 -10.10 5.16
C PRO A 96 -5.16 -9.99 4.13
N GLY A 97 -5.46 -11.12 3.51
CA GLY A 97 -6.58 -11.22 2.58
C GLY A 97 -6.16 -11.34 1.11
N LEU A 98 -7.11 -11.02 0.23
CA LEU A 98 -7.01 -11.22 -1.21
C LEU A 98 -7.40 -9.96 -1.96
N ARG A 99 -6.99 -9.90 -3.22
CA ARG A 99 -7.50 -9.01 -4.24
C ARG A 99 -8.23 -9.85 -5.30
N ALA A 100 -9.30 -9.32 -5.86
CA ALA A 100 -10.00 -9.93 -6.99
C ALA A 100 -10.27 -8.90 -8.09
N LEU A 101 -10.16 -9.35 -9.34
CA LEU A 101 -10.56 -8.63 -10.53
C LEU A 101 -11.74 -9.36 -11.13
N LEU A 102 -12.91 -8.74 -11.03
CA LEU A 102 -14.19 -9.30 -11.45
C LEU A 102 -14.66 -8.61 -12.74
N PRO A 103 -15.14 -9.35 -13.75
CA PRO A 103 -15.81 -8.76 -14.89
C PRO A 103 -17.07 -8.02 -14.43
N ARG A 104 -17.23 -6.74 -14.79
CA ARG A 104 -18.39 -5.93 -14.38
C ARG A 104 -19.72 -6.51 -14.84
N ALA A 105 -19.73 -7.14 -16.01
CA ALA A 105 -20.92 -7.83 -16.54
C ALA A 105 -21.44 -8.94 -15.61
N GLN A 106 -20.57 -9.54 -14.78
CA GLN A 106 -20.91 -10.60 -13.83
C GLN A 106 -21.20 -10.08 -12.41
N GLY A 107 -21.03 -8.78 -12.17
CA GLY A 107 -21.25 -8.17 -10.86
C GLY A 107 -20.41 -8.82 -9.76
N PHE A 108 -21.07 -9.29 -8.70
CA PHE A 108 -20.44 -9.99 -7.57
C PHE A 108 -20.78 -11.49 -7.53
N ALA A 109 -21.29 -12.07 -8.62
CA ALA A 109 -21.82 -13.43 -8.63
C ALA A 109 -20.83 -14.49 -8.09
N ALA A 110 -19.53 -14.36 -8.40
CA ALA A 110 -18.50 -15.26 -7.86
C ALA A 110 -18.34 -15.16 -6.34
N MET A 111 -18.53 -13.97 -5.74
CA MET A 111 -18.51 -13.78 -4.29
C MET A 111 -19.81 -14.30 -3.66
N ASP A 112 -20.95 -13.99 -4.29
CA ASP A 112 -22.27 -14.42 -3.82
C ASP A 112 -22.41 -15.95 -3.79
N ALA A 113 -21.89 -16.64 -4.82
CA ALA A 113 -21.89 -18.10 -4.90
C ALA A 113 -21.07 -18.75 -3.78
N LEU A 114 -20.04 -18.06 -3.29
CA LEU A 114 -19.21 -18.50 -2.16
C LEU A 114 -19.76 -18.03 -0.80
N GLY A 115 -20.87 -17.30 -0.79
CA GLY A 115 -21.47 -16.76 0.43
C GLY A 115 -20.59 -15.70 1.12
N ILE A 116 -19.74 -15.00 0.37
CA ILE A 116 -18.83 -13.98 0.92
C ILE A 116 -19.62 -12.67 1.08
N PRO A 117 -19.82 -12.18 2.31
CA PRO A 117 -20.62 -10.99 2.54
C PRO A 117 -19.88 -9.71 2.13
N ALA A 118 -20.65 -8.68 1.75
CA ALA A 118 -20.12 -7.33 1.59
C ALA A 118 -19.70 -6.75 2.95
N ALA A 119 -18.58 -6.02 2.95
CA ALA A 119 -18.08 -5.26 4.08
C ALA A 119 -17.98 -3.77 3.73
N LEU A 120 -17.78 -2.92 4.73
CA LEU A 120 -17.60 -1.49 4.51
C LEU A 120 -16.14 -1.18 4.13
N MET A 121 -15.93 -0.08 3.41
CA MET A 121 -14.57 0.40 3.15
C MET A 121 -13.79 0.67 4.45
N ALA A 122 -14.49 1.11 5.50
CA ALA A 122 -13.92 1.29 6.84
C ALA A 122 -13.30 0.00 7.41
N ASP A 123 -13.84 -1.18 7.06
CA ASP A 123 -13.29 -2.46 7.52
C ASP A 123 -11.98 -2.79 6.82
N TYR A 124 -11.91 -2.49 5.51
CA TYR A 124 -10.65 -2.57 4.76
C TYR A 124 -9.60 -1.61 5.31
N GLU A 125 -9.97 -0.36 5.58
CA GLU A 125 -9.07 0.64 6.14
C GLU A 125 -8.53 0.22 7.51
N ARG A 126 -9.38 -0.32 8.39
CA ARG A 126 -8.95 -0.84 9.69
C ARG A 126 -7.92 -1.94 9.56
N VAL A 127 -8.12 -2.89 8.64
CA VAL A 127 -7.17 -3.98 8.38
C VAL A 127 -5.86 -3.44 7.79
N ARG A 128 -5.94 -2.56 6.79
CA ARG A 128 -4.77 -1.95 6.14
C ARG A 128 -3.91 -1.14 7.11
N ILE A 129 -4.54 -0.28 7.91
CA ILE A 129 -3.85 0.54 8.92
C ILE A 129 -3.28 -0.35 10.03
N SER A 130 -4.01 -1.37 10.47
CA SER A 130 -3.50 -2.37 11.42
C SER A 130 -2.33 -3.18 10.85
N ALA A 131 -2.28 -3.38 9.54
CA ALA A 131 -1.16 -4.03 8.87
C ALA A 131 0.04 -3.11 8.63
N GLY A 132 -0.10 -1.79 8.85
CA GLY A 132 0.97 -0.82 8.56
C GLY A 132 1.18 -0.60 7.06
N VAL A 133 0.15 -0.83 6.24
CA VAL A 133 0.26 -0.82 4.78
C VAL A 133 -0.17 0.55 4.25
N PRO A 134 0.68 1.28 3.51
CA PRO A 134 0.31 2.56 2.92
C PRO A 134 -0.72 2.39 1.79
N ASP A 135 -1.52 3.43 1.58
CA ASP A 135 -2.47 3.57 0.48
C ASP A 135 -2.04 4.69 -0.47
N GLY A 136 -1.18 4.33 -1.44
CA GLY A 136 -0.82 5.18 -2.56
C GLY A 136 -0.61 6.65 -2.23
N SER A 137 -1.32 7.54 -2.92
CA SER A 137 -1.19 8.99 -2.72
C SER A 137 -1.90 9.54 -1.49
N HIS A 138 -2.71 8.74 -0.79
CA HIS A 138 -3.33 9.13 0.48
C HIS A 138 -2.31 9.14 1.63
N ASP A 139 -1.34 8.22 1.60
CA ASP A 139 -0.25 8.18 2.58
C ASP A 139 1.06 8.81 2.04
N MET A 140 1.29 8.77 0.72
CA MET A 140 2.56 9.19 0.12
C MET A 140 2.43 10.47 -0.72
N THR A 141 3.28 11.46 -0.45
CA THR A 141 3.34 12.66 -1.30
C THR A 141 4.00 12.35 -2.64
N VAL A 142 3.21 12.45 -3.72
CA VAL A 142 3.66 12.30 -5.11
C VAL A 142 4.82 13.24 -5.41
N GLY A 143 5.89 12.70 -6.01
CA GLY A 143 7.10 13.42 -6.37
C GLY A 143 8.03 13.75 -5.21
N LYS A 144 7.67 13.45 -3.95
CA LYS A 144 8.50 13.74 -2.76
C LYS A 144 8.88 12.51 -1.95
N SER A 145 7.91 11.64 -1.65
CA SER A 145 8.11 10.43 -0.84
C SER A 145 9.07 9.45 -1.49
N THR A 146 9.78 8.67 -0.68
CA THR A 146 10.62 7.56 -1.14
C THR A 146 10.03 6.23 -0.72
N LEU A 147 10.22 5.18 -1.53
CA LEU A 147 9.65 3.85 -1.25
C LEU A 147 10.13 3.26 0.09
N MET A 148 11.40 3.50 0.43
CA MET A 148 12.02 2.94 1.64
C MET A 148 11.43 3.53 2.92
N GLU A 149 11.02 4.81 2.90
CA GLU A 149 10.33 5.44 4.02
C GLU A 149 8.95 4.80 4.29
N PHE A 150 8.32 4.21 3.28
CA PHE A 150 6.97 3.63 3.36
C PHE A 150 6.98 2.10 3.33
N GLY A 151 8.11 1.46 3.66
CA GLY A 151 8.18 0.02 3.88
C GLY A 151 8.06 -0.85 2.61
N PHE A 152 8.18 -0.27 1.41
CA PHE A 152 7.98 -1.01 0.16
C PHE A 152 8.94 -2.19 -0.06
N GLU A 153 10.08 -2.23 0.63
CA GLU A 153 10.92 -3.43 0.65
C GLU A 153 10.20 -4.61 1.32
N ALA A 154 9.64 -4.40 2.52
CA ALA A 154 8.91 -5.44 3.25
C ALA A 154 7.56 -5.78 2.60
N LEU A 155 7.02 -4.89 1.77
CA LEU A 155 5.75 -5.06 1.07
C LEU A 155 5.89 -5.68 -0.34
N ASN A 156 7.05 -6.27 -0.67
CA ASN A 156 7.35 -6.79 -2.00
C ASN A 156 7.21 -5.76 -3.15
N GLY A 157 7.30 -4.47 -2.84
CA GLY A 157 7.16 -3.37 -3.80
C GLY A 157 8.47 -2.98 -4.50
N VAL A 158 9.62 -3.47 -4.01
CA VAL A 158 10.94 -3.26 -4.62
C VAL A 158 11.69 -4.58 -4.71
N ASP A 159 12.08 -4.94 -5.92
CA ASP A 159 13.01 -6.04 -6.18
C ASP A 159 14.42 -5.45 -6.45
N PHE A 160 15.40 -5.93 -5.68
CA PHE A 160 16.81 -5.52 -5.76
C PHE A 160 17.67 -6.47 -6.62
N SER A 161 17.10 -7.59 -7.05
CA SER A 161 17.72 -8.62 -7.89
C SER A 161 17.30 -8.51 -9.36
N LYS A 162 16.27 -7.71 -9.68
CA LYS A 162 15.85 -7.47 -11.07
C LYS A 162 16.76 -6.50 -11.83
N GLY A 163 16.57 -6.46 -13.15
CA GLY A 163 17.25 -5.52 -14.06
C GLY A 163 16.90 -4.04 -13.81
N CYS A 164 17.55 -3.17 -14.58
CA CYS A 164 17.47 -1.71 -14.42
C CYS A 164 16.03 -1.17 -14.52
N TYR A 165 15.61 -0.34 -13.55
CA TYR A 165 14.35 0.42 -13.61
C TYR A 165 14.54 1.91 -13.26
N VAL A 166 13.63 2.76 -13.73
CA VAL A 166 13.68 4.22 -13.50
C VAL A 166 13.62 4.54 -12.01
N GLY A 167 14.57 5.37 -11.54
CA GLY A 167 14.63 5.80 -10.15
C GLY A 167 15.32 4.81 -9.19
N GLN A 168 15.84 3.68 -9.69
CA GLN A 168 16.46 2.65 -8.84
C GLN A 168 17.68 3.10 -8.05
N GLU A 169 18.44 4.10 -8.56
CA GLU A 169 19.72 4.49 -7.97
C GLU A 169 19.52 5.01 -6.54
N LEU A 170 18.53 5.88 -6.33
CA LEU A 170 18.21 6.38 -4.99
C LEU A 170 17.74 5.24 -4.09
N THR A 171 16.84 4.38 -4.58
CA THR A 171 16.30 3.25 -3.80
C THR A 171 17.41 2.30 -3.34
N ALA A 172 18.28 1.87 -4.25
CA ALA A 172 19.42 1.00 -3.95
C ALA A 172 20.42 1.69 -3.01
N ARG A 173 20.77 2.95 -3.25
CA ARG A 173 21.67 3.71 -2.39
C ARG A 173 21.13 3.84 -0.98
N THR A 174 19.83 4.12 -0.82
CA THR A 174 19.19 4.25 0.50
C THR A 174 19.23 2.95 1.28
N LYS A 175 18.98 1.80 0.63
CA LYS A 175 19.10 0.46 1.25
C LYS A 175 20.53 0.17 1.67
N TYR A 176 21.47 0.15 0.72
CA TYR A 176 22.84 -0.35 0.99
C TYR A 176 23.67 0.57 1.89
N ARG A 177 23.29 1.85 2.02
CA ARG A 177 23.95 2.79 2.92
C ARG A 177 23.18 3.05 4.22
N GLY A 178 22.04 2.38 4.45
CA GLY A 178 21.23 2.56 5.65
C GLY A 178 20.77 4.02 5.86
N LEU A 179 20.38 4.70 4.78
CA LEU A 179 20.09 6.15 4.83
C LEU A 179 18.63 6.47 5.16
N VAL A 180 17.82 5.48 5.51
CA VAL A 180 16.43 5.69 5.95
C VAL A 180 16.46 6.44 7.28
N ARG A 181 15.91 7.67 7.29
CA ARG A 181 15.83 8.53 8.48
C ARG A 181 14.41 8.66 9.01
N ARG A 182 13.42 8.37 8.17
CA ARG A 182 11.99 8.37 8.50
C ARG A 182 11.37 7.06 8.05
N GLN A 183 10.35 6.61 8.74
CA GLN A 183 9.62 5.40 8.42
C GLN A 183 8.14 5.56 8.75
N LEU A 184 7.29 4.98 7.91
CA LEU A 184 5.88 4.82 8.18
C LEU A 184 5.71 3.87 9.36
N MET A 185 5.09 4.36 10.43
CA MET A 185 4.86 3.63 11.66
C MET A 185 3.37 3.68 12.01
N ARG A 186 2.92 2.65 12.72
CA ARG A 186 1.59 2.61 13.28
C ARG A 186 1.57 3.34 14.61
N VAL A 187 0.53 4.13 14.84
CA VAL A 187 0.29 4.82 16.09
C VAL A 187 -1.13 4.61 16.56
N GLU A 188 -1.30 4.50 17.87
CA GLU A 188 -2.57 4.69 18.54
C GLU A 188 -2.72 6.16 18.95
N ILE A 189 -3.90 6.72 18.74
CA ILE A 189 -4.27 8.09 19.02
C ILE A 189 -5.09 8.14 20.30
N VAL A 190 -4.63 8.94 21.26
CA VAL A 190 -5.36 9.26 22.49
C VAL A 190 -5.77 10.73 22.44
N GLY A 191 -7.08 10.97 22.40
CA GLY A 191 -7.66 12.30 22.28
C GLY A 191 -8.37 12.52 20.94
N ALA A 192 -8.51 13.78 20.54
CA ALA A 192 -9.15 14.13 19.26
C ALA A 192 -8.28 13.68 18.09
N PHE A 193 -8.88 13.02 17.09
CA PHE A 193 -8.13 12.49 15.95
C PHE A 193 -7.50 13.64 15.12
N PRO A 194 -6.17 13.70 14.99
CA PRO A 194 -5.52 14.75 14.20
C PRO A 194 -5.69 14.47 12.69
N PRO A 195 -6.04 15.47 11.86
CA PRO A 195 -6.16 15.27 10.41
C PRO A 195 -4.85 14.81 9.75
N PRO A 196 -4.91 14.09 8.62
CA PRO A 196 -3.72 13.81 7.80
C PRO A 196 -2.92 15.07 7.47
N GLY A 197 -1.59 14.96 7.50
CA GLY A 197 -0.64 16.07 7.33
C GLY A 197 -0.36 16.85 8.63
N THR A 198 -1.03 16.55 9.75
CA THR A 198 -0.73 17.19 11.04
C THR A 198 0.68 16.82 11.47
N THR A 199 1.49 17.82 11.81
CA THR A 199 2.86 17.64 12.29
C THR A 199 2.88 16.85 13.60
N VAL A 200 3.71 15.81 13.65
CA VAL A 200 4.01 15.06 14.86
C VAL A 200 5.20 15.70 15.56
N MET A 201 5.06 15.96 16.85
CA MET A 201 6.05 16.59 17.72
C MET A 201 6.53 15.61 18.77
N ALA A 202 7.80 15.76 19.15
CA ALA A 202 8.49 14.93 20.12
C ALA A 202 9.40 15.84 20.96
N ASN A 203 9.04 16.05 22.23
CA ASN A 203 9.73 16.97 23.14
C ASN A 203 9.97 18.38 22.52
N GLY A 204 8.93 18.97 21.93
CA GLY A 204 8.97 20.29 21.30
C GLY A 204 9.68 20.37 19.94
N LYS A 205 10.13 19.24 19.37
CA LYS A 205 10.76 19.18 18.04
C LYS A 205 9.91 18.41 17.06
N GLU A 206 9.99 18.77 15.79
CA GLU A 206 9.33 18.03 14.71
C GLU A 206 9.88 16.61 14.60
N ALA A 207 8.98 15.64 14.61
CA ALA A 207 9.26 14.21 14.56
C ALA A 207 8.59 13.50 13.38
N GLY A 208 7.68 14.15 12.65
CA GLY A 208 7.03 13.53 11.49
C GLY A 208 5.71 14.18 11.12
N GLU A 209 4.86 13.43 10.43
CA GLU A 209 3.47 13.82 10.16
C GLU A 209 2.52 12.63 10.25
N ILE A 210 1.25 12.91 10.59
CA ILE A 210 0.14 11.97 10.48
C ILE A 210 -0.17 11.71 9.01
N CYS A 211 -0.35 10.46 8.63
CA CYS A 211 -0.82 10.04 7.30
C CYS A 211 -2.31 9.70 7.39
N THR A 212 -2.77 8.59 6.80
CA THR A 212 -4.16 8.12 6.98
C THR A 212 -4.39 7.48 8.35
N GLY A 213 -5.64 7.44 8.79
CA GLY A 213 -6.03 6.67 9.96
C GLY A 213 -7.54 6.50 10.09
N ILE A 214 -7.94 5.68 11.05
CA ILE A 214 -9.32 5.31 11.31
C ILE A 214 -9.51 5.04 12.80
N GLU A 215 -10.63 5.51 13.36
CA GLU A 215 -10.95 5.38 14.78
C GLU A 215 -9.84 5.97 15.67
N ASN A 216 -9.14 5.13 16.42
CA ASN A 216 -8.01 5.52 17.28
C ASN A 216 -6.66 5.04 16.73
N GLN A 217 -6.57 4.61 15.47
CA GLN A 217 -5.30 4.17 14.86
C GLN A 217 -4.95 5.01 13.64
N ALA A 218 -3.66 5.25 13.44
CA ALA A 218 -3.16 5.94 12.26
C ALA A 218 -1.83 5.37 11.79
N LEU A 219 -1.50 5.66 10.54
CA LEU A 219 -0.15 5.62 10.04
C LEU A 219 0.46 7.00 10.21
N ALA A 220 1.74 7.07 10.56
CA ALA A 220 2.49 8.32 10.68
C ALA A 220 3.89 8.12 10.11
N LEU A 221 4.35 9.07 9.29
CA LEU A 221 5.72 9.08 8.79
C LEU A 221 6.62 9.73 9.84
N LEU A 222 7.33 8.91 10.63
CA LEU A 222 8.08 9.37 11.79
C LEU A 222 9.58 9.26 11.59
N ARG A 223 10.32 10.20 12.16
CA ARG A 223 11.78 10.17 12.24
C ARG A 223 12.24 9.08 13.19
N LEU A 224 13.18 8.25 12.74
CA LEU A 224 13.69 7.12 13.52
C LEU A 224 14.44 7.56 14.77
N ASP A 225 15.26 8.61 14.67
CA ASP A 225 16.02 9.16 15.80
C ASP A 225 15.10 9.68 16.92
N ARG A 226 14.07 10.44 16.54
CA ARG A 226 13.10 11.02 17.49
C ARG A 226 12.18 9.96 18.12
N SER A 227 11.76 8.98 17.32
CA SER A 227 10.93 7.88 17.82
C SER A 227 11.70 7.01 18.81
N ALA A 228 12.98 6.76 18.56
CA ALA A 228 13.85 6.03 19.48
C ALA A 228 14.13 6.83 20.77
N GLU A 229 14.41 8.13 20.65
CA GLU A 229 14.59 9.05 21.79
C GLU A 229 13.32 9.09 22.67
N ALA A 230 12.14 9.24 22.06
CA ALA A 230 10.85 9.23 22.75
C ALA A 230 10.63 7.94 23.55
N LYS A 231 10.93 6.79 22.95
CA LYS A 231 10.82 5.48 23.62
C LYS A 231 11.82 5.35 24.77
N ALA A 232 13.06 5.81 24.59
CA ALA A 232 14.12 5.68 25.58
C ALA A 232 13.92 6.61 26.79
N GLU A 233 13.46 7.84 26.56
CA GLU A 233 13.31 8.86 27.59
C GLU A 233 11.87 8.95 28.14
N GLY A 234 10.91 8.25 27.51
CA GLY A 234 9.53 8.14 27.99
C GLY A 234 8.67 9.38 27.76
N PHE A 235 9.00 10.24 26.79
CA PHE A 235 8.14 11.36 26.42
C PHE A 235 7.15 10.99 25.32
N ALA A 236 5.98 11.62 25.36
CA ALA A 236 4.91 11.41 24.39
C ALA A 236 5.24 12.00 23.02
N LEU A 237 4.84 11.29 21.97
CA LEU A 237 4.62 11.89 20.66
C LEU A 237 3.27 12.60 20.68
N THR A 238 3.17 13.75 20.03
CA THR A 238 1.93 14.55 20.01
C THR A 238 1.65 15.07 18.61
N ALA A 239 0.37 15.25 18.25
CA ALA A 239 -0.03 15.88 17.00
C ALA A 239 -1.32 16.69 17.25
N GLY A 240 -1.23 18.02 17.17
CA GLY A 240 -2.27 18.89 17.72
C GLY A 240 -2.46 18.61 19.23
N ASP A 241 -3.70 18.40 19.64
CA ASP A 241 -4.06 18.08 21.03
C ASP A 241 -3.98 16.56 21.35
N ALA A 242 -3.65 15.72 20.36
CA ALA A 242 -3.60 14.28 20.53
C ALA A 242 -2.24 13.81 21.05
N THR A 243 -2.27 12.76 21.87
CA THR A 243 -1.09 11.96 22.21
C THR A 243 -1.04 10.72 21.33
N LEU A 244 0.16 10.37 20.86
CA LEU A 244 0.43 9.23 19.99
C LEU A 244 1.25 8.19 20.75
N HIS A 245 0.81 6.94 20.70
CA HIS A 245 1.57 5.80 21.17
C HIS A 245 2.03 4.96 19.98
N LEU A 246 3.34 4.72 19.87
CA LEU A 246 3.88 3.83 18.85
C LEU A 246 3.35 2.41 19.08
N LEU A 247 2.75 1.82 18.05
CA LEU A 247 2.38 0.41 18.06
C LEU A 247 3.56 -0.40 17.56
N GLU A 248 3.92 -1.47 18.28
CA GLU A 248 5.05 -2.31 17.88
C GLU A 248 4.80 -2.92 16.49
N SER A 249 5.84 -2.92 15.64
CA SER A 249 5.79 -3.66 14.40
C SER A 249 5.64 -5.14 14.74
N GLN A 250 4.55 -5.78 14.29
CA GLN A 250 4.48 -7.23 14.32
C GLN A 250 5.54 -7.75 13.35
N THR A 251 6.74 -7.97 13.89
CA THR A 251 7.79 -8.70 13.19
C THR A 251 7.29 -10.13 13.16
N ARG A 252 6.56 -10.51 12.11
CA ARG A 252 6.30 -11.92 11.84
C ARG A 252 7.65 -12.55 11.51
N SER A 253 8.16 -13.31 12.47
CA SER A 253 9.34 -14.17 12.36
C SER A 253 9.24 -15.12 11.18
#